data_AF-A0A0C9SYF8-F1
#
_entry.id   AF-A0A0C9SYF8-F1
#
_cell.length_a   1.000
_cell.length_b   1.000
_cell.length_c   1.000
_cell.angle_alpha   90.00
_cell.angle_beta   90.00
_cell.angle_gamma   90.00
#
_symmetry.space_group_name_H-M   'P 1'
#
loop_
_entity.id
_entity.type
_entity.pdbx_description
1 polymer ?
#
loop_
_entity_poly.entity_id
_entity_poly.type
_entity_poly.pdbx_seq_one_letter_code
_entity_poly.pdbx_strand_id
1 'polypeptide(L)'
;MSCSICLLPFTPAPGSTCPRPPPRGILDTKQYTYFQYAIGLGSRIGGVVSPFEYLDGNNFRNTSSNLMIMMCVWESSGGTDFMCHAACAKMVRHALGMEGDDFETLVEIAGLEKVLGRPMGGAKAGWLPDIRYKELGTPHVDMAKYWETGDEPGGNMFRWKAFKDDGFEWMFNRPDMFPKFKGVSEKRKKSIGEPKQPTSDIITTQPLDVIQILLPYLSTPSYMALTSTCRILRKYALCEFQPEARRRVLELGWAVPLRSEYEKNASKAFMASARIEESPVDADWLLYLCHVHKTAAMRMRRRVWEISQGIARVWKAKRPMSVIADTVGENGELVKSAERRKLESSVQQSLLMSQMLPPLGG
;
A
#
# COMPACT_ATOMS: atom_id res chain seq x y z
N MET A 1 18.79 2.65 -4.48
CA MET A 1 17.73 3.59 -4.03
C MET A 1 16.47 2.83 -3.74
N SER A 2 15.84 3.06 -2.59
CA SER A 2 14.72 2.26 -2.12
C SER A 2 13.46 3.09 -1.92
N CYS A 3 12.30 2.48 -2.15
CA CYS A 3 11.02 3.01 -1.70
C CYS A 3 11.00 3.11 -0.17
N SER A 4 10.54 4.23 0.37
CA SER A 4 10.55 4.51 1.81
C SER A 4 9.53 3.69 2.61
N ILE A 5 8.69 2.90 1.93
CA ILE A 5 7.66 2.05 2.58
C ILE A 5 8.05 0.58 2.47
N CYS A 6 8.17 0.04 1.26
CA CYS A 6 8.45 -1.40 1.10
C CYS A 6 9.95 -1.73 1.10
N LEU A 7 10.83 -0.71 1.07
CA LEU A 7 12.29 -0.83 0.97
C LEU A 7 12.80 -1.61 -0.25
N LEU A 8 11.93 -1.86 -1.25
CA LEU A 8 12.33 -2.43 -2.52
C LEU A 8 12.97 -1.36 -3.42
N PRO A 9 13.88 -1.77 -4.31
CA PRO A 9 14.56 -0.86 -5.23
C PRO A 9 13.61 -0.20 -6.24
N PHE A 10 14.06 0.91 -6.83
CA PHE A 10 13.56 1.41 -8.11
C PHE A 10 14.42 0.86 -9.27
N THR A 11 13.84 0.75 -10.46
CA THR A 11 14.55 0.34 -11.69
C THR A 11 14.71 1.52 -12.63
N PRO A 12 15.83 1.67 -13.35
CA PRO A 12 16.07 2.86 -14.16
C PRO A 12 15.06 2.98 -15.31
N ALA A 13 14.58 4.19 -15.52
CA ALA A 13 13.73 4.59 -16.62
C ALA A 13 14.55 4.70 -17.93
N PRO A 14 13.89 4.68 -19.11
CA PRO A 14 14.59 4.76 -20.40
C PRO A 14 15.44 6.01 -20.58
N GLY A 15 15.11 7.10 -19.88
CA GLY A 15 15.87 8.36 -19.90
C GLY A 15 17.14 8.36 -19.03
N SER A 16 17.51 7.25 -18.39
CA SER A 16 18.73 7.15 -17.58
C SER A 16 19.99 7.18 -18.44
N THR A 17 21.00 7.93 -18.01
CA THR A 17 22.28 8.09 -18.73
C THR A 17 23.26 6.95 -18.47
N CYS A 18 23.25 6.38 -17.27
CA CYS A 18 24.09 5.24 -16.88
C CYS A 18 23.27 4.26 -16.02
N PRO A 19 22.35 3.51 -16.64
CA PRO A 19 21.44 2.65 -15.89
C PRO A 19 22.15 1.43 -15.30
N ARG A 20 21.79 1.10 -14.07
CA ARG A 20 22.16 -0.12 -13.32
C ARG A 20 20.90 -1.00 -13.20
N PRO A 21 20.49 -1.68 -14.28
CA PRO A 21 19.27 -2.45 -14.28
C PRO A 21 19.39 -3.71 -13.41
N PRO A 22 18.26 -4.28 -12.94
CA PRO A 22 18.23 -5.62 -12.38
C PRO A 22 18.80 -6.66 -13.36
N PRO A 23 19.37 -7.77 -12.88
CA PRO A 23 19.79 -8.87 -13.74
C PRO A 23 18.63 -9.39 -14.62
N ARG A 24 18.97 -9.83 -15.84
CA ARG A 24 17.98 -10.35 -16.80
C ARG A 24 17.19 -11.51 -16.20
N GLY A 25 15.88 -11.53 -16.42
CA GLY A 25 14.99 -12.60 -15.95
C GLY A 25 14.60 -12.55 -14.47
N ILE A 26 15.05 -11.54 -13.71
CA ILE A 26 14.58 -11.32 -12.34
C ILE A 26 13.17 -10.73 -12.34
N LEU A 27 12.95 -9.69 -13.15
CA LEU A 27 11.67 -9.00 -13.29
C LEU A 27 11.09 -9.25 -14.69
N ASP A 28 9.77 -9.41 -14.76
CA ASP A 28 9.04 -9.29 -16.03
C ASP A 28 8.88 -7.80 -16.43
N THR A 29 8.42 -7.54 -17.66
CA THR A 29 8.25 -6.17 -18.18
C THR A 29 7.29 -5.34 -17.32
N LYS A 30 6.21 -5.92 -16.80
CA LYS A 30 5.21 -5.20 -16.00
C LYS A 30 5.76 -4.83 -14.63
N GLN A 31 6.53 -5.72 -14.01
CA GLN A 31 7.22 -5.49 -12.76
C GLN A 31 8.30 -4.42 -12.96
N TYR A 32 9.12 -4.54 -14.00
CA TYR A 32 10.13 -3.55 -14.36
C TYR A 32 9.51 -2.16 -14.48
N THR A 33 8.46 -2.00 -15.31
CA THR A 33 7.77 -0.71 -15.47
C THR A 33 7.19 -0.19 -14.15
N TYR A 34 6.62 -1.06 -13.31
CA TYR A 34 6.11 -0.64 -12.00
C TYR A 34 7.21 -0.03 -11.11
N PHE A 35 8.40 -0.63 -11.10
CA PHE A 35 9.52 -0.17 -10.28
C PHE A 35 10.24 1.06 -10.85
N GLN A 36 9.91 1.52 -12.07
CA GLN A 36 10.46 2.76 -12.64
C GLN A 36 9.89 4.03 -12.00
N TYR A 37 8.65 3.96 -11.54
CA TYR A 37 7.91 5.13 -11.11
C TYR A 37 7.86 5.26 -9.59
N ALA A 38 7.94 6.50 -9.14
CA ALA A 38 7.80 6.91 -7.76
C ALA A 38 6.72 7.97 -7.60
N ILE A 39 6.23 8.11 -6.38
CA ILE A 39 5.52 9.28 -5.89
C ILE A 39 6.39 9.84 -4.76
N GLY A 40 6.84 11.07 -4.95
CA GLY A 40 7.50 11.84 -3.89
C GLY A 40 6.44 12.46 -2.98
N LEU A 41 6.71 12.44 -1.67
CA LEU A 41 5.85 13.04 -0.64
C LEU A 41 6.67 14.04 0.20
N GLY A 42 6.08 15.16 0.60
CA GLY A 42 6.66 16.06 1.60
C GLY A 42 7.06 17.44 1.07
N SER A 43 7.45 18.33 1.98
CA SER A 43 7.74 19.75 1.67
C SER A 43 8.93 19.98 0.74
N ARG A 44 9.85 19.00 0.63
CA ARG A 44 11.01 19.05 -0.27
C ARG A 44 10.68 18.59 -1.69
N ILE A 45 9.47 18.07 -1.89
CA ILE A 45 8.97 17.66 -3.19
C ILE A 45 8.18 18.82 -3.79
N GLY A 46 8.56 19.26 -5.01
CA GLY A 46 7.80 20.27 -5.72
C GLY A 46 6.35 19.80 -5.93
N GLY A 47 5.37 20.60 -5.53
CA GLY A 47 3.95 20.22 -5.52
C GLY A 47 3.52 19.34 -4.34
N VAL A 48 4.40 19.07 -3.37
CA VAL A 48 4.19 18.25 -2.15
C VAL A 48 3.94 16.76 -2.39
N VAL A 49 3.13 16.45 -3.40
CA VAL A 49 2.87 15.11 -3.92
C VAL A 49 3.06 15.16 -5.42
N SER A 50 4.14 14.54 -5.91
CA SER A 50 4.43 14.56 -7.34
C SER A 50 4.86 13.18 -7.84
N PRO A 51 4.47 12.80 -9.07
CA PRO A 51 4.97 11.61 -9.71
C PRO A 51 6.36 11.84 -10.29
N PHE A 52 7.20 10.82 -10.17
CA PHE A 52 8.58 10.80 -10.66
C PHE A 52 8.88 9.50 -11.39
N GLU A 53 9.90 9.53 -12.24
CA GLU A 53 10.59 8.36 -12.74
C GLU A 53 12.05 8.38 -12.29
N TYR A 54 12.60 7.20 -12.07
CA TYR A 54 13.96 7.03 -11.59
C TYR A 54 14.97 7.06 -12.74
N LEU A 55 15.94 7.98 -12.71
CA LEU A 55 16.93 8.17 -13.78
C LEU A 55 18.30 7.55 -13.49
N ASP A 56 18.43 6.78 -12.41
CA ASP A 56 19.71 6.34 -11.87
C ASP A 56 20.59 7.49 -11.36
N GLY A 57 21.81 7.19 -10.90
CA GLY A 57 22.82 8.18 -10.51
C GLY A 57 22.34 9.17 -9.46
N ASN A 58 21.59 8.69 -8.47
CA ASN A 58 20.95 9.46 -7.40
C ASN A 58 19.85 10.43 -7.81
N ASN A 59 19.23 10.25 -8.99
CA ASN A 59 18.28 11.22 -9.54
C ASN A 59 16.89 10.64 -9.85
N PHE A 60 15.88 11.46 -9.58
CA PHE A 60 14.51 11.32 -10.08
C PHE A 60 14.15 12.52 -10.95
N ARG A 61 13.29 12.29 -11.95
CA ARG A 61 12.69 13.34 -12.77
C ARG A 61 11.18 13.32 -12.60
N ASN A 62 10.56 14.47 -12.40
CA ASN A 62 9.10 14.52 -12.34
C ASN A 62 8.49 14.09 -13.69
N THR A 63 7.39 13.34 -13.65
CA THR A 63 6.67 12.93 -14.86
C THR A 63 5.41 13.75 -15.09
N SER A 64 5.18 14.78 -14.27
CA SER A 64 4.05 15.70 -14.42
C SER A 64 4.17 16.44 -15.75
N SER A 65 3.07 16.59 -16.48
CA SER A 65 2.99 17.30 -17.77
C SER A 65 3.22 18.82 -17.69
N ASN A 66 3.65 19.33 -16.54
CA ASN A 66 3.86 20.76 -16.33
C ASN A 66 5.19 21.17 -16.98
N LEU A 67 5.23 22.39 -17.52
CA LEU A 67 6.34 23.03 -18.24
C LEU A 67 7.72 23.03 -17.54
N MET A 68 7.81 22.63 -16.26
CA MET A 68 9.07 22.54 -15.52
C MET A 68 9.47 21.07 -15.29
N ILE A 69 10.57 20.69 -15.94
CA ILE A 69 11.33 19.49 -15.58
C ILE A 69 11.99 19.76 -14.23
N MET A 70 11.47 19.12 -13.19
CA MET A 70 12.07 19.10 -11.86
C MET A 70 12.91 17.85 -11.72
N MET A 71 14.21 18.08 -11.51
CA MET A 71 15.15 17.05 -11.09
C MET A 71 15.20 17.02 -9.56
N CYS A 72 15.15 15.83 -9.00
CA CYS A 72 15.27 15.58 -7.58
C CYS A 72 16.51 14.71 -7.34
N VAL A 73 17.45 15.22 -6.55
CA VAL A 73 18.57 14.43 -6.04
C VAL A 73 18.06 13.68 -4.81
N TRP A 74 17.93 12.35 -4.95
CA TRP A 74 17.24 11.52 -3.96
C TRP A 74 17.93 11.52 -2.60
N GLU A 75 19.24 11.26 -2.56
CA GLU A 75 20.04 11.24 -1.35
C GLU A 75 20.97 12.46 -1.28
N SER A 76 20.94 13.19 -0.18
CA SER A 76 21.82 14.34 0.04
C SER A 76 22.23 14.43 1.51
N SER A 77 23.00 15.47 1.88
CA SER A 77 23.38 15.70 3.26
C SER A 77 22.14 15.73 4.16
N GLY A 78 22.09 14.81 5.13
CA GLY A 78 20.99 14.69 6.10
C GLY A 78 19.90 13.65 5.78
N GLY A 79 19.95 12.95 4.64
CA GLY A 79 19.05 11.83 4.38
C GLY A 79 18.58 11.72 2.92
N THR A 80 17.48 11.00 2.69
CA THR A 80 16.85 10.94 1.37
C THR A 80 15.55 11.73 1.33
N ASP A 81 15.07 11.98 0.12
CA ASP A 81 13.71 12.43 -0.13
C ASP A 81 12.73 11.25 0.06
N PHE A 82 11.50 11.54 0.50
CA PHE A 82 10.47 10.53 0.77
C PHE A 82 9.84 10.05 -0.55
N MET A 83 10.56 9.16 -1.23
CA MET A 83 10.13 8.51 -2.46
C MET A 83 9.47 7.16 -2.19
N CYS A 84 8.32 6.91 -2.82
CA CYS A 84 7.54 5.68 -2.67
C CYS A 84 7.14 5.10 -4.02
N HIS A 85 7.03 3.79 -4.17
CA HIS A 85 6.27 3.23 -5.31
C HIS A 85 4.81 3.69 -5.26
N ALA A 86 4.16 3.81 -6.42
CA ALA A 86 2.83 4.42 -6.52
C ALA A 86 1.78 3.81 -5.57
N ALA A 87 1.70 2.48 -5.51
CA ALA A 87 0.75 1.81 -4.62
C ALA A 87 1.16 1.90 -3.13
N CYS A 88 2.47 1.97 -2.83
CA CYS A 88 2.94 2.22 -1.47
C CYS A 88 2.53 3.61 -0.98
N ALA A 89 2.66 4.63 -1.83
CA ALA A 89 2.24 5.99 -1.53
C ALA A 89 0.74 6.08 -1.22
N LYS A 90 -0.11 5.41 -2.02
CA LYS A 90 -1.55 5.35 -1.78
C LYS A 90 -1.88 4.70 -0.43
N MET A 91 -1.26 3.56 -0.11
CA MET A 91 -1.52 2.84 1.15
C MET A 91 -1.05 3.61 2.38
N VAL A 92 0.12 4.26 2.34
CA VAL A 92 0.60 5.06 3.48
C VAL A 92 -0.26 6.31 3.67
N ARG A 93 -0.64 6.99 2.58
CA ARG A 93 -1.59 8.12 2.63
C ARG A 93 -2.93 7.70 3.22
N HIS A 94 -3.49 6.57 2.79
CA HIS A 94 -4.71 6.02 3.38
C HIS A 94 -4.56 5.72 4.88
N ALA A 95 -3.50 5.03 5.29
CA ALA A 95 -3.28 4.71 6.71
C ALA A 95 -3.14 5.96 7.59
N LEU A 96 -2.64 7.07 7.01
CA LEU A 96 -2.50 8.37 7.66
C LEU A 96 -3.77 9.24 7.58
N GLY A 97 -4.79 8.85 6.80
CA GLY A 97 -5.98 9.67 6.55
C GLY A 97 -5.75 10.83 5.56
N MET A 98 -4.76 10.72 4.68
CA MET A 98 -4.26 11.79 3.80
C MET A 98 -4.42 11.46 2.30
N GLU A 99 -5.55 10.85 1.89
CA GLU A 99 -5.79 10.50 0.47
C GLU A 99 -6.20 11.68 -0.42
N GLY A 100 -6.71 12.76 0.16
CA GLY A 100 -7.16 13.95 -0.58
C GLY A 100 -6.00 14.77 -1.14
N ASP A 101 -6.31 15.60 -2.13
CA ASP A 101 -5.38 16.60 -2.69
C ASP A 101 -5.84 18.04 -2.34
N ASP A 102 -6.69 18.17 -1.31
CA ASP A 102 -7.08 19.46 -0.75
C ASP A 102 -5.93 20.10 0.04
N PHE A 103 -6.02 21.40 0.27
CA PHE A 103 -4.97 22.18 0.92
C PHE A 103 -4.57 21.62 2.28
N GLU A 104 -5.52 21.31 3.17
CA GLU A 104 -5.20 20.83 4.52
C GLU A 104 -4.50 19.47 4.48
N THR A 105 -4.96 18.56 3.60
CA THR A 105 -4.28 17.28 3.38
C THR A 105 -2.85 17.48 2.87
N LEU A 106 -2.63 18.39 1.91
CA LEU A 106 -1.30 18.67 1.39
C LEU A 106 -0.39 19.27 2.46
N VAL A 107 -0.90 20.13 3.35
CA VAL A 107 -0.10 20.67 4.46
C VAL A 107 0.30 19.56 5.43
N GLU A 108 -0.59 18.62 5.75
CA GLU A 108 -0.22 17.45 6.57
C GLU A 108 0.85 16.59 5.88
N ILE A 109 0.73 16.35 4.58
CA ILE A 109 1.75 15.59 3.81
C ILE A 109 3.09 16.33 3.81
N ALA A 110 3.08 17.64 3.58
CA ALA A 110 4.27 18.49 3.59
C ALA A 110 5.01 18.42 4.95
N GLY A 111 4.26 18.18 6.02
CA GLY A 111 4.72 18.08 7.40
C GLY A 111 5.21 16.70 7.81
N LEU A 112 5.12 15.67 6.96
CA LEU A 112 5.51 14.30 7.33
C LEU A 112 6.93 14.22 7.88
N GLU A 113 7.90 14.86 7.22
CA GLU A 113 9.31 14.84 7.66
C GLU A 113 9.53 15.58 8.99
N LYS A 114 8.66 16.53 9.35
CA LYS A 114 8.70 17.23 10.65
C LYS A 114 8.15 16.37 11.79
N VAL A 115 7.34 15.36 11.48
CA VAL A 115 6.72 14.46 12.46
C VAL A 115 7.46 13.14 12.55
N LEU A 116 7.65 12.47 11.41
CA LEU A 116 8.30 11.17 11.33
C LEU A 116 9.81 11.30 11.37
N GLY A 117 10.37 12.43 10.95
CA GLY A 117 11.77 12.59 10.61
C GLY A 117 12.00 12.37 9.12
N ARG A 118 13.08 12.97 8.59
CA ARG A 118 13.51 12.76 7.21
C ARG A 118 13.95 11.29 7.03
N PRO A 119 13.60 10.63 5.91
CA PRO A 119 14.16 9.33 5.58
C PRO A 119 15.69 9.35 5.65
N MET A 120 16.28 8.30 6.23
CA MET A 120 17.71 8.18 6.50
C MET A 120 18.53 8.11 5.20
N GLY A 121 19.83 8.40 5.27
CA GLY A 121 20.83 8.20 4.21
C GLY A 121 21.78 7.04 4.51
N GLY A 122 22.84 6.90 3.71
CA GLY A 122 23.90 5.90 3.86
C GLY A 122 23.39 4.47 3.76
N ALA A 123 23.86 3.58 4.64
CA ALA A 123 23.46 2.16 4.66
C ALA A 123 21.94 1.93 4.83
N LYS A 124 21.21 2.92 5.36
CA LYS A 124 19.75 2.89 5.54
C LYS A 124 19.05 3.92 4.66
N ALA A 125 19.65 4.28 3.51
CA ALA A 125 19.07 5.24 2.58
C ALA A 125 17.61 4.90 2.25
N GLY A 126 16.68 5.84 2.44
CA GLY A 126 15.24 5.66 2.23
C GLY A 126 14.45 5.17 3.43
N TRP A 127 15.09 4.76 4.53
CA TRP A 127 14.37 4.21 5.68
C TRP A 127 13.81 5.33 6.56
N LEU A 128 12.55 5.26 6.96
CA LEU A 128 12.02 6.19 7.96
C LEU A 128 12.61 5.89 9.35
N PRO A 129 13.04 6.91 10.10
CA PRO A 129 13.55 6.70 11.45
C PRO A 129 12.43 6.19 12.37
N ASP A 130 12.81 5.43 13.40
CA ASP A 130 11.92 4.81 14.40
C ASP A 130 10.90 3.79 13.86
N ILE A 131 10.96 3.46 12.57
CA ILE A 131 10.17 2.39 11.97
C ILE A 131 10.97 1.08 12.03
N ARG A 132 10.43 0.10 12.77
CA ARG A 132 11.01 -1.24 12.88
C ARG A 132 10.61 -2.12 11.69
N TYR A 133 11.09 -1.81 10.49
CA TYR A 133 10.70 -2.50 9.24
C TYR A 133 10.81 -4.03 9.30
N LYS A 134 11.85 -4.55 9.97
CA LYS A 134 12.07 -6.00 10.15
C LYS A 134 10.96 -6.68 10.95
N GLU A 135 10.24 -5.93 11.79
CA GLU A 135 9.14 -6.39 12.65
C GLU A 135 7.76 -6.05 12.07
N LEU A 136 7.71 -5.47 10.87
CA LEU A 136 6.47 -5.13 10.18
C LEU A 136 6.28 -6.03 8.96
N GLY A 137 5.00 -6.37 8.70
CA GLY A 137 4.59 -7.20 7.58
C GLY A 137 4.65 -8.70 7.85
N THR A 138 3.77 -9.45 7.18
CA THR A 138 3.67 -10.90 7.29
C THR A 138 3.96 -11.56 5.93
N PRO A 139 5.05 -12.34 5.78
CA PRO A 139 6.08 -12.62 6.78
C PRO A 139 6.98 -11.41 7.07
N HIS A 140 7.66 -11.48 8.21
CA HIS A 140 8.72 -10.55 8.60
C HIS A 140 9.93 -10.78 7.69
N VAL A 141 10.40 -9.71 7.04
CA VAL A 141 11.54 -9.75 6.11
C VAL A 141 12.53 -8.65 6.49
N ASP A 142 13.76 -9.04 6.78
CA ASP A 142 14.86 -8.12 7.05
C ASP A 142 15.48 -7.63 5.73
N MET A 143 15.00 -6.49 5.25
CA MET A 143 15.42 -5.91 3.98
C MET A 143 16.89 -5.47 3.97
N ALA A 144 17.51 -5.21 5.12
CA ALA A 144 18.90 -4.76 5.19
C ALA A 144 19.88 -5.76 4.55
N LYS A 145 19.59 -7.06 4.65
CA LYS A 145 20.46 -8.14 4.12
C LYS A 145 20.61 -8.10 2.61
N TYR A 146 19.69 -7.44 1.92
CA TYR A 146 19.64 -7.36 0.46
C TYR A 146 20.14 -6.03 -0.08
N TRP A 147 20.60 -5.12 0.79
CA TRP A 147 21.19 -3.84 0.40
C TRP A 147 22.68 -3.85 0.70
N GLU A 148 23.49 -3.63 -0.33
CA GLU A 148 24.92 -3.34 -0.21
C GLU A 148 25.10 -1.83 -0.15
N THR A 149 25.88 -1.37 0.82
CA THR A 149 26.21 0.06 0.95
C THR A 149 27.25 0.42 -0.11
N GLY A 150 26.97 1.45 -0.88
CA GLY A 150 27.94 2.03 -1.82
C GLY A 150 28.75 3.15 -1.18
N ASP A 151 29.82 3.57 -1.84
CA ASP A 151 30.73 4.61 -1.33
C ASP A 151 30.16 6.03 -1.47
N GLU A 152 29.18 6.22 -2.35
CA GLU A 152 28.57 7.52 -2.67
C GLU A 152 27.05 7.53 -2.44
N PRO A 153 26.43 8.71 -2.20
CA PRO A 153 24.98 8.88 -2.14
C PRO A 153 24.27 8.30 -3.37
N GLY A 154 23.22 7.49 -3.16
CA GLY A 154 22.55 6.77 -4.24
C GLY A 154 23.34 5.58 -4.81
N GLY A 155 24.51 5.28 -4.24
CA GLY A 155 25.40 4.18 -4.63
C GLY A 155 24.93 2.80 -4.17
N ASN A 156 24.02 2.70 -3.20
CA ASN A 156 23.58 1.42 -2.66
C ASN A 156 22.98 0.49 -3.72
N MET A 157 23.41 -0.77 -3.69
CA MET A 157 23.02 -1.80 -4.64
C MET A 157 22.10 -2.84 -4.00
N PHE A 158 21.06 -3.27 -4.73
CA PHE A 158 20.15 -4.30 -4.27
C PHE A 158 20.59 -5.68 -4.78
N ARG A 159 20.67 -6.66 -3.88
CA ARG A 159 21.01 -8.06 -4.19
C ARG A 159 19.81 -8.81 -4.76
N TRP A 160 19.42 -8.45 -5.98
CA TRP A 160 18.25 -8.99 -6.69
C TRP A 160 18.18 -10.52 -6.71
N LYS A 161 19.31 -11.17 -7.03
CA LYS A 161 19.37 -12.63 -7.14
C LYS A 161 19.21 -13.30 -5.78
N ALA A 162 19.94 -12.86 -4.75
CA ALA A 162 19.81 -13.40 -3.41
C ALA A 162 18.38 -13.25 -2.85
N PHE A 163 17.74 -12.09 -3.09
CA PHE A 163 16.35 -11.85 -2.68
C PHE A 163 15.36 -12.82 -3.35
N LYS A 164 15.57 -13.10 -4.65
CA LYS A 164 14.76 -14.07 -5.40
C LYS A 164 15.03 -15.50 -4.93
N ASP A 165 16.30 -15.88 -4.76
CA ASP A 165 16.73 -17.21 -4.35
C ASP A 165 16.22 -17.57 -2.94
N ASP A 166 16.07 -16.59 -2.05
CA ASP A 166 15.45 -16.73 -0.73
C ASP A 166 13.90 -16.85 -0.78
N GLY A 167 13.29 -16.84 -1.97
CA GLY A 167 11.85 -17.03 -2.16
C GLY A 167 11.00 -15.78 -1.96
N PHE A 168 11.60 -14.57 -1.98
CA PHE A 168 10.87 -13.30 -1.81
C PHE A 168 10.40 -12.67 -3.12
N GLU A 169 10.50 -13.37 -4.26
CA GLU A 169 10.06 -12.89 -5.58
C GLU A 169 8.60 -12.43 -5.65
N TRP A 170 7.73 -12.96 -4.78
CA TRP A 170 6.35 -12.53 -4.68
C TRP A 170 6.23 -11.03 -4.34
N MET A 171 7.22 -10.44 -3.65
CA MET A 171 7.26 -9.02 -3.30
C MET A 171 7.48 -8.10 -4.50
N PHE A 172 7.92 -8.63 -5.65
CA PHE A 172 8.03 -7.85 -6.89
C PHE A 172 6.68 -7.60 -7.57
N ASN A 173 5.59 -8.18 -7.07
CA ASN A 173 4.27 -7.99 -7.63
C ASN A 173 3.66 -6.66 -7.19
N ARG A 174 2.96 -5.98 -8.11
CA ARG A 174 2.24 -4.75 -7.76
C ARG A 174 1.14 -5.06 -6.73
N PRO A 175 0.96 -4.22 -5.71
CA PRO A 175 0.00 -4.48 -4.64
C PRO A 175 -1.39 -3.87 -4.86
N ASP A 176 -1.73 -3.45 -6.09
CA ASP A 176 -3.02 -2.87 -6.48
C ASP A 176 -3.79 -3.74 -7.50
N MET A 177 -3.48 -5.05 -7.56
CA MET A 177 -4.25 -6.02 -8.36
C MET A 177 -5.17 -6.85 -7.46
N PHE A 178 -6.48 -6.71 -7.68
CA PHE A 178 -7.51 -7.41 -6.91
C PHE A 178 -8.04 -8.63 -7.67
N PRO A 179 -8.44 -9.70 -6.96
CA PRO A 179 -9.23 -10.77 -7.56
C PRO A 179 -10.54 -10.23 -8.14
N LYS A 180 -11.04 -10.86 -9.20
CA LYS A 180 -12.38 -10.53 -9.72
C LYS A 180 -13.45 -11.18 -8.86
N PHE A 181 -14.55 -10.45 -8.60
CA PHE A 181 -15.77 -11.11 -8.13
C PHE A 181 -16.40 -11.93 -9.23
N LYS A 182 -16.94 -13.06 -8.81
CA LYS A 182 -17.80 -13.94 -9.61
C LYS A 182 -18.95 -14.32 -8.69
N GLY A 183 -20.15 -14.50 -9.22
CA GLY A 183 -21.21 -15.17 -8.47
C GLY A 183 -20.82 -16.62 -8.17
N VAL A 184 -21.42 -17.22 -7.15
CA VAL A 184 -21.22 -18.64 -6.85
C VAL A 184 -21.83 -19.45 -7.99
N SER A 185 -20.98 -19.92 -8.92
CA SER A 185 -21.46 -20.65 -10.10
C SER A 185 -22.13 -21.97 -9.73
N GLU A 186 -23.17 -22.35 -10.48
CA GLU A 186 -23.84 -23.65 -10.32
C GLU A 186 -22.87 -24.83 -10.50
N LYS A 187 -21.87 -24.70 -11.37
CA LYS A 187 -20.78 -25.70 -11.50
C LYS A 187 -20.04 -25.90 -10.17
N ARG A 188 -19.75 -24.82 -9.43
CA ARG A 188 -19.06 -24.88 -8.14
C ARG A 188 -19.94 -25.52 -7.08
N LYS A 189 -21.24 -25.17 -7.02
CA LYS A 189 -22.19 -25.81 -6.11
C LYS A 189 -22.31 -27.32 -6.37
N LYS A 190 -22.48 -27.72 -7.64
CA LYS A 190 -22.56 -29.12 -8.06
C LYS A 190 -21.28 -29.93 -7.77
N SER A 191 -20.11 -29.28 -7.81
CA SER A 191 -18.82 -29.96 -7.57
C SER A 191 -18.63 -30.52 -6.15
N ILE A 192 -19.39 -30.03 -5.17
CA ILE A 192 -19.33 -30.54 -3.79
C ILE A 192 -19.94 -31.94 -3.69
N GLY A 193 -20.95 -32.22 -4.51
CA GLY A 193 -21.80 -33.41 -4.43
C GLY A 193 -22.74 -33.39 -3.22
N GLU A 194 -23.69 -34.32 -3.18
CA GLU A 194 -24.59 -34.45 -2.05
C GLU A 194 -23.93 -35.17 -0.85
N PRO A 195 -24.33 -34.87 0.39
CA PRO A 195 -23.95 -35.66 1.56
C PRO A 195 -24.40 -37.10 1.36
N LYS A 196 -23.48 -38.07 1.49
CA LYS A 196 -23.77 -39.48 1.19
C LYS A 196 -24.50 -40.21 2.31
N GLN A 197 -24.37 -39.74 3.56
CA GLN A 197 -24.98 -40.36 4.74
C GLN A 197 -25.28 -39.31 5.82
N PRO A 198 -26.29 -39.54 6.69
CA PRO A 198 -26.47 -38.79 7.93
C PRO A 198 -25.20 -38.87 8.79
N THR A 199 -24.86 -37.77 9.42
CA THR A 199 -23.66 -37.61 10.25
C THR A 199 -24.07 -37.53 11.72
N SER A 200 -23.26 -38.08 12.62
CA SER A 200 -23.41 -37.95 14.07
C SER A 200 -22.50 -36.86 14.68
N ASP A 201 -21.80 -36.11 13.84
CA ASP A 201 -20.92 -35.02 14.27
C ASP A 201 -21.74 -33.84 14.80
N ILE A 202 -21.42 -33.43 16.03
CA ILE A 202 -22.17 -32.44 16.82
C ILE A 202 -22.39 -31.14 16.05
N ILE A 203 -21.38 -30.69 15.27
CA ILE A 203 -21.43 -29.43 14.52
C ILE A 203 -22.39 -29.55 13.34
N THR A 204 -22.24 -30.61 12.55
CA THR A 204 -23.06 -30.83 11.33
C THR A 204 -24.50 -31.28 11.63
N THR A 205 -24.79 -31.71 12.86
CA THR A 205 -26.15 -31.97 13.35
C THR A 205 -26.85 -30.75 13.94
N GLN A 206 -26.14 -29.64 14.19
CA GLN A 206 -26.79 -28.43 14.69
C GLN A 206 -27.68 -27.79 13.60
N PRO A 207 -28.77 -27.12 14.01
CA PRO A 207 -29.50 -26.20 13.15
C PRO A 207 -28.58 -25.12 12.52
N LEU A 208 -28.88 -24.72 11.28
CA LEU A 208 -28.05 -23.79 10.50
C LEU A 208 -27.87 -22.44 11.20
N ASP A 209 -28.92 -21.92 11.82
CA ASP A 209 -28.94 -20.69 12.61
C ASP A 209 -27.99 -20.74 13.80
N VAL A 210 -27.92 -21.88 14.51
CA VAL A 210 -26.95 -22.10 15.59
C VAL A 210 -25.52 -22.02 15.03
N ILE A 211 -25.26 -22.66 13.90
CA ILE A 211 -23.93 -22.61 13.26
C ILE A 211 -23.60 -21.17 12.84
N GLN A 212 -24.56 -20.44 12.24
CA GLN A 212 -24.39 -19.05 11.81
C GLN A 212 -24.02 -18.13 12.98
N ILE A 213 -24.65 -18.30 14.14
CA ILE A 213 -24.33 -17.54 15.37
C ILE A 213 -22.89 -17.78 15.83
N LEU A 214 -22.34 -18.98 15.59
CA LEU A 214 -20.97 -19.32 15.99
C LEU A 214 -19.91 -18.75 15.04
N LEU A 215 -20.25 -18.52 13.77
CA LEU A 215 -19.24 -18.12 12.77
C LEU A 215 -18.48 -16.85 13.14
N PRO A 216 -19.12 -15.76 13.63
CA PRO A 216 -18.40 -14.53 13.96
C PRO A 216 -17.28 -14.70 15.00
N TYR A 217 -17.39 -15.69 15.88
CA TYR A 217 -16.39 -15.98 16.93
C TYR A 217 -15.14 -16.70 16.40
N LEU A 218 -15.16 -17.19 15.17
CA LEU A 218 -14.01 -17.86 14.56
C LEU A 218 -12.99 -16.84 14.05
N SER A 219 -11.70 -17.13 14.21
CA SER A 219 -10.66 -16.45 13.44
C SER A 219 -10.82 -16.73 11.94
N THR A 220 -10.31 -15.87 11.06
CA THR A 220 -10.35 -16.14 9.61
C THR A 220 -9.72 -17.50 9.24
N PRO A 221 -8.55 -17.89 9.78
CA PRO A 221 -8.03 -19.24 9.60
C PRO A 221 -8.99 -20.35 10.06
N SER A 222 -9.60 -20.19 11.24
CA SER A 222 -10.56 -21.19 11.79
C SER A 222 -11.83 -21.29 10.95
N TYR A 223 -12.36 -20.17 10.46
CA TYR A 223 -13.50 -20.13 9.54
C TYR A 223 -13.18 -20.84 8.21
N MET A 224 -12.01 -20.56 7.64
CA MET A 224 -11.55 -21.21 6.41
C MET A 224 -11.36 -22.72 6.59
N ALA A 225 -10.85 -23.13 7.76
CA ALA A 225 -10.74 -24.55 8.11
C ALA A 225 -12.12 -25.21 8.23
N LEU A 226 -13.04 -24.62 9.01
CA LEU A 226 -14.39 -25.12 9.22
C LEU A 226 -15.15 -25.30 7.89
N THR A 227 -15.11 -24.27 7.04
CA THR A 227 -15.80 -24.29 5.74
C THR A 227 -15.16 -25.27 4.76
N SER A 228 -13.96 -25.78 5.04
CA SER A 228 -13.27 -26.77 4.21
C SER A 228 -13.40 -28.20 4.71
N THR A 229 -13.91 -28.43 5.94
CA THR A 229 -13.86 -29.74 6.63
C THR A 229 -14.66 -30.82 5.91
N CYS A 230 -15.94 -30.59 5.62
CA CYS A 230 -16.84 -31.59 5.07
C CYS A 230 -17.74 -31.01 3.96
N ARG A 231 -18.44 -31.88 3.23
CA ARG A 231 -19.33 -31.47 2.13
C ARG A 231 -20.49 -30.58 2.60
N ILE A 232 -21.08 -30.87 3.75
CA ILE A 232 -22.19 -30.09 4.32
C ILE A 232 -21.75 -28.66 4.60
N LEU A 233 -20.66 -28.49 5.35
CA LEU A 233 -20.13 -27.16 5.69
C LEU A 233 -19.63 -26.40 4.45
N ARG A 234 -19.03 -27.09 3.46
CA ARG A 234 -18.70 -26.46 2.17
C ARG A 234 -19.95 -25.99 1.43
N LYS A 235 -21.05 -26.76 1.45
CA LYS A 235 -22.31 -26.40 0.80
C LYS A 235 -22.92 -25.16 1.48
N TYR A 236 -22.95 -25.13 2.81
CA TYR A 236 -23.35 -23.92 3.55
C TYR A 236 -22.41 -22.74 3.27
N ALA A 237 -21.11 -22.98 3.15
CA ALA A 237 -20.16 -21.92 2.83
C ALA A 237 -20.40 -21.30 1.45
N LEU A 238 -20.87 -22.08 0.47
CA LEU A 238 -21.21 -21.60 -0.88
C LEU A 238 -22.59 -20.95 -1.01
N CYS A 239 -23.47 -21.09 -0.02
CA CYS A 239 -24.81 -20.53 -0.06
C CYS A 239 -25.02 -19.55 1.09
N GLU A 240 -25.07 -20.07 2.32
CA GLU A 240 -25.56 -19.40 3.52
C GLU A 240 -24.48 -18.56 4.23
N PHE A 241 -23.20 -18.94 4.13
CA PHE A 241 -22.12 -18.24 4.85
C PHE A 241 -21.42 -17.16 4.03
N GLN A 242 -21.91 -16.83 2.82
CA GLN A 242 -21.35 -15.74 2.00
C GLN A 242 -21.36 -14.37 2.73
N PRO A 243 -22.41 -13.99 3.49
CA PRO A 243 -22.38 -12.74 4.27
C PRO A 243 -21.25 -12.69 5.29
N GLU A 244 -20.94 -13.81 5.92
CA GLU A 244 -19.83 -13.91 6.88
C GLU A 244 -18.47 -13.87 6.18
N ALA A 245 -18.32 -14.54 5.03
CA ALA A 245 -17.12 -14.42 4.21
C ALA A 245 -16.90 -12.96 3.75
N ARG A 246 -17.98 -12.27 3.38
CA ARG A 246 -17.97 -10.84 3.04
C ARG A 246 -17.47 -10.00 4.21
N ARG A 247 -18.09 -10.13 5.39
CA ARG A 247 -17.69 -9.41 6.60
C ARG A 247 -16.19 -9.55 6.85
N ARG A 248 -15.67 -10.78 6.79
CA ARG A 248 -14.25 -11.09 6.98
C ARG A 248 -13.34 -10.42 5.95
N VAL A 249 -13.72 -10.42 4.67
CA VAL A 249 -12.96 -9.75 3.61
C VAL A 249 -12.88 -8.24 3.88
N LEU A 250 -14.00 -7.62 4.28
CA LEU A 250 -14.06 -6.19 4.56
C LEU A 250 -13.20 -5.83 5.79
N GLU A 251 -13.21 -6.66 6.83
CA GLU A 251 -12.41 -6.46 8.05
C GLU A 251 -10.90 -6.53 7.83
N LEU A 252 -10.44 -7.20 6.77
CA LEU A 252 -9.01 -7.23 6.45
C LEU A 252 -8.48 -5.85 6.08
N GLY A 253 -9.31 -4.95 5.52
CA GLY A 253 -8.94 -3.61 5.04
C GLY A 253 -8.04 -3.63 3.80
N TRP A 254 -6.92 -4.36 3.83
CA TRP A 254 -6.04 -4.55 2.68
C TRP A 254 -6.63 -5.42 1.58
N ALA A 255 -7.67 -6.20 1.86
CA ALA A 255 -8.29 -7.08 0.86
C ALA A 255 -9.19 -6.33 -0.13
N VAL A 256 -9.46 -5.04 0.12
CA VAL A 256 -10.34 -4.19 -0.70
C VAL A 256 -9.58 -3.01 -1.30
N PRO A 257 -10.06 -2.47 -2.45
CA PRO A 257 -9.51 -1.24 -3.01
C PRO A 257 -9.64 -0.05 -2.06
N LEU A 258 -8.63 0.82 -2.05
CA LEU A 258 -8.69 2.13 -1.42
C LEU A 258 -9.62 3.05 -2.21
N ARG A 259 -10.09 4.12 -1.58
CA ARG A 259 -10.93 5.14 -2.24
C ARG A 259 -10.25 5.69 -3.49
N SER A 260 -8.99 6.10 -3.37
CA SER A 260 -8.19 6.64 -4.48
C SER A 260 -7.88 5.62 -5.59
N GLU A 261 -7.90 4.32 -5.30
CA GLU A 261 -7.73 3.25 -6.30
C GLU A 261 -9.01 3.03 -7.09
N TYR A 262 -10.16 3.21 -6.45
CA TYR A 262 -11.49 3.11 -7.03
C TYR A 262 -11.79 4.30 -7.96
N GLU A 263 -11.67 5.54 -7.46
CA GLU A 263 -12.02 6.76 -8.22
C GLU A 263 -11.29 6.83 -9.58
N LYS A 264 -10.02 6.40 -9.62
CA LYS A 264 -9.21 6.37 -10.85
C LYS A 264 -9.56 5.24 -11.82
N ASN A 265 -10.32 4.23 -11.39
CA ASN A 265 -10.65 3.05 -12.20
C ASN A 265 -12.16 2.77 -12.28
N ALA A 266 -13.01 3.69 -11.82
CA ALA A 266 -14.47 3.53 -11.78
C ALA A 266 -15.09 3.21 -13.16
N SER A 267 -14.45 3.65 -14.25
CA SER A 267 -14.89 3.36 -15.63
C SER A 267 -14.49 1.97 -16.15
N LYS A 268 -13.64 1.22 -15.44
CA LYS A 268 -13.19 -0.11 -15.88
C LYS A 268 -14.08 -1.19 -15.26
N ALA A 269 -14.92 -1.82 -16.08
CA ALA A 269 -15.77 -2.97 -15.74
C ALA A 269 -15.04 -4.17 -15.10
N PHE A 270 -13.70 -4.16 -15.07
CA PHE A 270 -12.87 -5.13 -14.38
C PHE A 270 -12.91 -4.98 -12.85
N MET A 271 -13.18 -3.76 -12.34
CA MET A 271 -13.36 -3.46 -10.92
C MET A 271 -14.83 -3.55 -10.54
N ALA A 272 -15.51 -4.67 -10.86
CA ALA A 272 -16.70 -5.05 -10.10
C ALA A 272 -16.25 -5.11 -8.64
N SER A 273 -16.58 -4.10 -7.85
CA SER A 273 -15.71 -3.59 -6.80
C SER A 273 -15.91 -4.37 -5.50
N ALA A 274 -14.84 -4.55 -4.72
CA ALA A 274 -14.91 -5.01 -3.33
C ALA A 274 -15.26 -3.83 -2.40
N ARG A 275 -16.06 -2.88 -2.88
CA ARG A 275 -16.44 -1.69 -2.12
C ARG A 275 -17.66 -2.02 -1.26
N ILE A 276 -17.66 -1.62 0.01
CA ILE A 276 -18.72 -1.97 0.96
C ILE A 276 -20.11 -1.61 0.42
N GLU A 277 -20.23 -0.51 -0.31
CA GLU A 277 -21.51 0.03 -0.79
C GLU A 277 -21.99 -0.60 -2.10
N GLU A 278 -21.07 -1.13 -2.92
CA GLU A 278 -21.34 -1.51 -4.32
C GLU A 278 -21.09 -3.00 -4.61
N SER A 279 -20.41 -3.71 -3.70
CA SER A 279 -20.10 -5.12 -3.92
C SER A 279 -21.37 -5.97 -3.88
N PRO A 280 -21.57 -6.90 -4.82
CA PRO A 280 -22.73 -7.79 -4.78
C PRO A 280 -22.72 -8.62 -3.49
N VAL A 281 -23.83 -8.58 -2.74
CA VAL A 281 -23.98 -9.35 -1.50
C VAL A 281 -23.93 -10.86 -1.79
N ASP A 282 -24.36 -11.25 -2.98
CA ASP A 282 -24.42 -12.62 -3.52
C ASP A 282 -23.16 -13.05 -4.30
N ALA A 283 -22.11 -12.23 -4.31
CA ALA A 283 -20.83 -12.62 -4.90
C ALA A 283 -20.19 -13.77 -4.12
N ASP A 284 -19.24 -14.44 -4.76
CA ASP A 284 -18.45 -15.53 -4.18
C ASP A 284 -17.32 -15.00 -3.29
N TRP A 285 -17.71 -14.44 -2.15
CA TRP A 285 -16.84 -13.88 -1.12
C TRP A 285 -15.90 -14.92 -0.53
N LEU A 286 -16.32 -16.17 -0.42
CA LEU A 286 -15.45 -17.25 0.05
C LEU A 286 -14.30 -17.52 -0.94
N LEU A 287 -14.59 -17.52 -2.25
CA LEU A 287 -13.54 -17.64 -3.27
C LEU A 287 -12.64 -16.41 -3.28
N TYR A 288 -13.22 -15.21 -3.12
CA TYR A 288 -12.46 -13.98 -3.01
C TYR A 288 -11.51 -14.04 -1.81
N LEU A 289 -12.00 -14.41 -0.63
CA LEU A 289 -11.22 -14.60 0.60
C LEU A 289 -10.08 -15.62 0.39
N CYS A 290 -10.35 -16.73 -0.30
CA CYS A 290 -9.30 -17.67 -0.71
C CYS A 290 -8.23 -17.00 -1.59
N HIS A 291 -8.64 -16.22 -2.60
CA HIS A 291 -7.72 -15.62 -3.57
C HIS A 291 -6.85 -14.51 -2.97
N VAL A 292 -7.40 -13.69 -2.07
CA VAL A 292 -6.62 -12.61 -1.44
C VAL A 292 -5.49 -13.14 -0.56
N HIS A 293 -5.60 -14.38 -0.05
CA HIS A 293 -4.51 -15.02 0.68
C HIS A 293 -3.53 -15.82 -0.20
N LYS A 294 -3.87 -16.13 -1.44
CA LYS A 294 -3.05 -17.00 -2.33
C LYS A 294 -2.21 -16.23 -3.35
N THR A 295 -2.69 -15.09 -3.82
CA THR A 295 -2.02 -14.37 -4.92
C THR A 295 -0.83 -13.54 -4.43
N ALA A 296 0.26 -13.54 -5.19
CA ALA A 296 1.49 -12.82 -4.83
C ALA A 296 1.25 -11.30 -4.69
N ALA A 297 0.42 -10.72 -5.56
CA ALA A 297 0.02 -9.31 -5.50
C ALA A 297 -0.68 -8.95 -4.19
N MET A 298 -1.65 -9.77 -3.75
CA MET A 298 -2.38 -9.53 -2.51
C MET A 298 -1.54 -9.81 -1.27
N ARG A 299 -0.60 -10.76 -1.35
CA ARG A 299 0.42 -10.98 -0.32
C ARG A 299 1.32 -9.74 -0.17
N MET A 300 1.77 -9.15 -1.29
CA MET A 300 2.52 -7.89 -1.28
C MET A 300 1.69 -6.72 -0.75
N ARG A 301 0.42 -6.63 -1.13
CA ARG A 301 -0.52 -5.63 -0.60
C ARG A 301 -0.66 -5.71 0.91
N ARG A 302 -0.91 -6.90 1.46
CA ARG A 302 -0.97 -7.10 2.91
C ARG A 302 0.31 -6.63 3.61
N ARG A 303 1.48 -6.97 3.05
CA ARG A 303 2.76 -6.53 3.61
C ARG A 303 2.88 -5.00 3.62
N VAL A 304 2.65 -4.34 2.50
CA VAL A 304 2.72 -2.88 2.40
C VAL A 304 1.70 -2.22 3.33
N TRP A 305 0.49 -2.76 3.41
CA TRP A 305 -0.54 -2.29 4.34
C TRP A 305 -0.08 -2.36 5.80
N GLU A 306 0.44 -3.50 6.25
CA GLU A 306 0.93 -3.67 7.62
C GLU A 306 2.08 -2.70 7.96
N ILE A 307 2.98 -2.43 6.99
CA ILE A 307 4.03 -1.42 7.14
C ILE A 307 3.43 -0.01 7.25
N SER A 308 2.52 0.34 6.36
CA SER A 308 1.83 1.64 6.37
C SER A 308 1.05 1.88 7.66
N GLN A 309 0.39 0.85 8.21
CA GLN A 309 -0.26 0.91 9.53
C GLN A 309 0.76 1.07 10.67
N GLY A 310 1.95 0.45 10.55
CA GLY A 310 3.07 0.67 11.46
C GLY A 310 3.55 2.12 11.45
N ILE A 311 3.74 2.70 10.26
CA ILE A 311 4.12 4.11 10.08
C ILE A 311 3.05 5.04 10.65
N ALA A 312 1.78 4.78 10.36
CA ALA A 312 0.67 5.59 10.86
C ALA A 312 0.59 5.57 12.39
N ARG A 313 0.88 4.43 13.05
CA ARG A 313 0.97 4.37 14.52
C ARG A 313 2.08 5.28 15.06
N VAL A 314 3.26 5.27 14.45
CA VAL A 314 4.37 6.13 14.86
C VAL A 314 4.05 7.60 14.60
N TRP A 315 3.45 7.92 13.45
CA TRP A 315 2.99 9.27 13.14
C TRP A 315 1.97 9.77 14.16
N LYS A 316 0.92 8.99 14.47
CA LYS A 316 -0.11 9.36 15.44
C LYS A 316 0.45 9.60 16.84
N ALA A 317 1.45 8.80 17.25
CA ALA A 317 2.12 8.99 18.53
C ALA A 317 2.97 10.27 18.57
N LYS A 318 3.68 10.59 17.48
CA LYS A 318 4.59 11.74 17.41
C LYS A 318 3.94 13.06 17.05
N ARG A 319 2.85 13.05 16.27
CA ARG A 319 2.20 14.25 15.71
C ARG A 319 1.82 15.29 16.79
N PRO A 320 1.26 14.92 17.96
CA PRO A 320 0.94 15.88 19.02
C PRO A 320 2.16 16.53 19.68
N MET A 321 3.33 15.88 19.64
CA MET A 321 4.59 16.38 20.22
C MET A 321 5.49 17.06 19.17
N SER A 322 5.04 17.11 17.91
CA SER A 322 5.83 17.66 16.82
C SER A 322 5.82 19.19 16.81
N VAL A 323 6.78 19.79 16.13
CA VAL A 323 6.87 21.25 15.96
C VAL A 323 5.70 21.85 15.18
N ILE A 324 4.90 21.02 14.50
CA ILE A 324 3.70 21.43 13.75
C ILE A 324 2.39 21.12 14.51
N ALA A 325 2.47 20.67 15.77
CA ALA A 325 1.30 20.57 16.64
C ALA A 325 0.71 21.96 16.92
N ASP A 326 -0.58 22.00 17.24
CA ASP A 326 -1.20 23.22 17.74
C ASP A 326 -0.64 23.55 19.13
N THR A 327 -0.51 24.84 19.40
CA THR A 327 0.01 25.39 20.65
C THR A 327 -1.10 26.11 21.40
N VAL A 328 -0.99 26.22 22.72
CA VAL A 328 -1.94 27.00 23.52
C VAL A 328 -1.56 28.49 23.40
N GLY A 329 -2.50 29.30 22.93
CA GLY A 329 -2.35 30.75 22.81
C GLY A 329 -2.51 31.48 24.15
N GLU A 330 -2.26 32.79 24.15
CA GLU A 330 -2.33 33.64 25.36
C GLU A 330 -3.72 33.66 26.02
N ASN A 331 -4.77 33.41 25.24
CA ASN A 331 -6.15 33.31 25.69
C ASN A 331 -6.58 31.88 26.10
N GLY A 332 -5.65 30.93 26.11
CA GLY A 332 -5.93 29.51 26.40
C GLY A 332 -6.52 28.71 25.24
N GLU A 333 -6.74 29.32 24.06
CA GLU A 333 -7.24 28.62 22.88
C GLU A 333 -6.13 27.91 22.11
N LEU A 334 -6.49 26.85 21.39
CA LEU A 334 -5.56 26.18 20.48
C LEU A 334 -5.31 27.05 19.25
N VAL A 335 -4.05 27.40 19.02
CA VAL A 335 -3.59 28.17 17.86
C VAL A 335 -2.54 27.39 17.08
N LYS A 336 -2.59 27.51 15.74
CA LYS A 336 -1.59 26.90 14.85
C LYS A 336 -0.18 27.39 15.22
N SER A 337 0.77 26.47 15.36
CA SER A 337 2.17 26.78 15.61
C SER A 337 2.82 27.57 14.45
N ALA A 338 3.92 28.26 14.74
CA ALA A 338 4.67 29.03 13.74
C ALA A 338 5.15 28.15 12.58
N GLU A 339 5.64 26.94 12.87
CA GLU A 339 6.08 26.00 11.83
C GLU A 339 4.90 25.50 10.97
N ARG A 340 3.70 25.28 11.56
CA ARG A 340 2.50 24.94 10.80
C ARG A 340 2.12 26.07 9.84
N ARG A 341 2.11 27.32 10.30
CA ARG A 341 1.81 28.49 9.43
C ARG A 341 2.82 28.65 8.30
N LYS A 342 4.11 28.47 8.59
CA LYS A 342 5.17 28.49 7.58
C LYS A 342 4.97 27.41 6.52
N LEU A 343 4.56 26.22 6.96
CA LEU A 343 4.25 25.11 6.06
C LEU A 343 3.05 25.43 5.17
N GLU A 344 1.97 25.97 5.74
CA GLU A 344 0.78 26.43 4.99
C GLU A 344 1.16 27.45 3.90
N SER A 345 1.96 28.46 4.24
CA SER A 345 2.45 29.43 3.27
C SER A 345 3.30 28.78 2.15
N SER A 346 4.17 27.83 2.50
CA SER A 346 4.99 27.10 1.52
C SER A 346 4.13 26.25 0.57
N VAL A 347 3.11 25.57 1.09
CA VAL A 347 2.19 24.77 0.28
C VAL A 347 1.37 25.68 -0.63
N GLN A 348 0.87 26.81 -0.11
CA GLN A 348 0.12 27.78 -0.90
C GLN A 348 0.94 28.33 -2.06
N GLN A 349 2.21 28.70 -1.80
CA GLN A 349 3.13 29.15 -2.85
C GLN A 349 3.36 28.06 -3.91
N SER A 350 3.60 26.81 -3.49
CA SER A 350 3.80 25.69 -4.41
C SER A 350 2.56 25.43 -5.29
N LEU A 351 1.36 25.57 -4.73
CA LEU A 351 0.11 25.41 -5.48
C LEU A 351 -0.10 26.56 -6.47
N LEU A 352 0.15 27.80 -6.07
CA LEU A 352 0.06 28.96 -6.98
C LEU A 352 1.02 28.82 -8.18
N MET A 353 2.26 28.41 -7.94
CA MET A 353 3.23 28.16 -9.01
C MET A 353 2.76 27.06 -9.98
N SER A 354 2.02 26.06 -9.48
CA SER A 354 1.47 24.99 -10.33
C SER A 354 0.30 25.45 -11.20
N GLN A 355 -0.47 26.44 -10.75
CA GLN A 355 -1.65 26.98 -11.44
C GLN A 355 -1.32 28.10 -12.44
N MET A 356 -0.23 28.83 -12.23
CA MET A 356 0.22 29.91 -13.12
C MET A 356 0.84 29.42 -14.44
N LEU A 357 0.97 28.10 -14.62
CA LEU A 357 1.43 27.52 -15.87
C LEU A 357 0.23 27.30 -16.80
N PRO A 358 0.22 27.87 -18.03
CA PRO A 358 -0.91 27.75 -18.93
C PRO A 358 -1.16 26.27 -19.28
N PRO A 359 -2.42 25.83 -19.41
CA PRO A 359 -2.72 24.54 -20.00
C PRO A 359 -2.24 24.58 -21.46
N LEU A 360 -1.21 23.81 -21.78
CA LEU A 360 -0.82 23.60 -23.16
C LEU A 360 -1.93 22.76 -23.81
N GLY A 361 -2.56 23.34 -24.83
CA GLY A 361 -3.61 22.71 -25.60
C GLY A 361 -3.19 21.30 -26.05
N GLY A 362 -4.05 20.33 -25.73
CA GLY A 362 -4.12 19.04 -26.41
C GLY A 362 -5.25 19.06 -27.41
#